data_AF-T1A829-F1
#
_entry.id   AF-T1A829-F1
#
_cell.length_a   1.000
_cell.length_b   1.000
_cell.length_c   1.000
_cell.angle_alpha   90.00
_cell.angle_beta   90.00
_cell.angle_gamma   90.00
#
_symmetry.space_group_name_H-M   'P 1'
#
loop_
_entity.id
_entity.type
_entity.pdbx_description
1 polymer ?
#
loop_
_entity_poly.entity_id
_entity_poly.type
_entity_poly.pdbx_seq_one_letter_code
_entity_poly.pdbx_strand_id
1 'polypeptide(L)'
;PGSIEQKIGYFYESGMNEAAVDAAGIQPLQPVLRAISQIMTQPQLVDYLDASFAKGQGGLFAFGSGADFKNAKMQIGYAFQGGLGLPTPDYYTQPEHAKLREQYL
;
A
#
# COMPACT_ATOMS: atom_id res chain seq x y z
N PRO A 1 -16.07 -15.36 -10.24
CA PRO A 1 -17.29 -16.17 -9.96
C PRO A 1 -16.86 -17.50 -9.31
N GLY A 2 -17.76 -18.24 -8.66
CA GLY A 2 -17.45 -19.49 -7.95
C GLY A 2 -17.68 -19.42 -6.43
N SER A 3 -17.61 -20.57 -5.77
CA SER A 3 -17.76 -20.71 -4.31
C SER A 3 -16.62 -20.02 -3.56
N ILE A 4 -16.74 -19.88 -2.23
CA ILE A 4 -15.67 -19.29 -1.41
C ILE A 4 -14.41 -20.15 -1.50
N GLU A 5 -14.57 -21.47 -1.44
CA GLU A 5 -13.49 -22.45 -1.52
C GLU A 5 -12.76 -22.35 -2.86
N GLN A 6 -13.49 -22.20 -3.97
CA GLN A 6 -12.90 -22.01 -5.29
C GLN A 6 -12.10 -20.71 -5.38
N LYS A 7 -12.61 -19.60 -4.82
CA LYS A 7 -11.88 -18.32 -4.80
C LYS A 7 -10.59 -18.40 -4.00
N ILE A 8 -10.62 -19.08 -2.85
CA ILE A 8 -9.43 -19.32 -2.02
C ILE A 8 -8.41 -20.16 -2.79
N GLY A 9 -8.85 -21.24 -3.45
CA GLY A 9 -8.01 -22.08 -4.30
C GLY A 9 -7.32 -21.28 -5.40
N TYR A 10 -8.08 -20.50 -6.18
CA TYR A 10 -7.52 -19.65 -7.24
C TYR A 10 -6.56 -18.59 -6.70
N PHE A 11 -6.85 -17.98 -5.55
CA PHE A 11 -5.95 -17.00 -4.94
C PHE A 11 -4.61 -17.64 -4.55
N TYR A 12 -4.66 -18.81 -3.91
CA TYR A 12 -3.46 -19.56 -3.53
C TYR A 12 -2.64 -19.97 -4.77
N GLU A 13 -3.29 -20.57 -5.77
CA GLU A 13 -2.64 -20.98 -7.02
C GLU A 13 -2.00 -19.79 -7.75
N SER A 14 -2.65 -18.62 -7.75
CA SER A 14 -2.11 -17.41 -8.39
C SER A 14 -0.81 -16.93 -7.76
N GLY A 15 -0.64 -17.12 -6.44
CA GLY A 15 0.61 -16.79 -5.74
C GLY A 15 1.69 -17.85 -5.85
N MET A 16 1.32 -19.10 -6.17
CA MET A 16 2.27 -20.23 -6.20
C MET A 16 2.79 -20.58 -7.60
N ASN A 17 2.21 -20.00 -8.65
CA ASN A 17 2.68 -20.20 -10.01
C ASN A 17 3.84 -19.25 -10.36
N GLU A 18 5.02 -19.54 -9.84
CA GLU A 18 6.24 -18.74 -10.06
C GLU A 18 6.56 -18.56 -11.54
N ALA A 19 6.43 -19.62 -12.35
CA ALA A 19 6.70 -19.55 -13.79
C ALA A 19 5.81 -18.51 -14.51
N ALA A 20 4.53 -18.40 -14.12
CA ALA A 20 3.64 -17.39 -14.67
C ALA A 20 3.98 -15.98 -14.16
N VAL A 21 4.35 -15.84 -12.88
CA VAL A 21 4.79 -14.57 -12.29
C VAL A 21 6.05 -14.06 -12.99
N ASP A 22 7.05 -14.91 -13.18
CA ASP A 22 8.31 -14.58 -13.86
C ASP A 22 8.07 -14.20 -15.32
N ALA A 23 7.23 -14.95 -16.03
CA ALA A 23 6.88 -14.64 -17.41
C ALA A 23 6.13 -13.30 -17.56
N ALA A 24 5.29 -12.95 -16.58
CA ALA A 24 4.60 -11.66 -16.57
C ALA A 24 5.54 -10.48 -16.27
N GLY A 25 6.60 -10.71 -15.47
CA GLY A 25 7.55 -9.69 -15.06
C GLY A 25 6.86 -8.44 -14.53
N ILE A 26 7.27 -7.25 -14.99
CA ILE A 26 6.69 -5.97 -14.55
C ILE A 26 5.45 -5.54 -15.35
N GLN A 27 5.00 -6.31 -16.34
CA GLN A 27 3.87 -5.90 -17.19
C GLN A 27 2.60 -5.53 -16.39
N PRO A 28 2.22 -6.28 -15.34
CA PRO A 28 1.05 -5.91 -14.52
C PRO A 28 1.19 -4.56 -13.79
N LEU A 29 2.42 -4.08 -13.55
CA LEU A 29 2.68 -2.82 -12.86
C LEU A 29 2.66 -1.60 -13.80
N GLN A 30 2.79 -1.80 -15.12
CA GLN A 30 2.92 -0.71 -16.08
C GLN A 30 1.79 0.34 -16.02
N PRO A 31 0.49 -0.03 -15.87
CA PRO A 31 -0.57 0.97 -15.75
C PRO A 31 -0.43 1.86 -14.52
N VAL A 32 0.02 1.29 -13.39
CA VAL A 32 0.22 2.02 -12.13
C VAL A 32 1.41 2.97 -12.26
N LEU A 33 2.55 2.47 -12.78
CA LEU A 33 3.74 3.29 -13.01
C LEU A 33 3.46 4.45 -13.98
N ARG A 34 2.67 4.19 -15.04
CA ARG A 34 2.26 5.24 -15.98
C ARG A 34 1.39 6.29 -15.31
N ALA A 35 0.40 5.89 -14.51
CA ALA A 35 -0.46 6.83 -13.79
C ALA A 35 0.37 7.73 -12.85
N ILE A 36 1.31 7.16 -12.11
CA ILE A 36 2.22 7.92 -11.23
C ILE A 36 3.09 8.89 -12.04
N SER A 37 3.64 8.44 -13.17
CA SER A 37 4.54 9.26 -14.01
C SER A 37 3.87 10.50 -14.61
N GLN A 38 2.54 10.55 -14.63
CA GLN A 38 1.76 11.67 -15.17
C GLN A 38 1.40 12.72 -14.11
N ILE A 39 1.71 12.47 -12.83
CA ILE A 39 1.44 13.41 -11.74
C ILE A 39 2.47 14.53 -11.77
N MET A 40 2.03 15.74 -12.12
CA MET A 40 2.89 16.93 -12.24
C MET A 40 2.50 18.05 -11.27
N THR A 41 1.37 17.91 -10.60
CA THR A 41 0.79 18.95 -9.75
C THR A 41 0.23 18.35 -8.47
N GLN A 42 0.14 19.18 -7.42
CA GLN A 42 -0.43 18.77 -6.15
C GLN A 42 -1.89 18.29 -6.26
N PRO A 43 -2.80 18.95 -7.03
CA PRO A 43 -4.15 18.43 -7.23
C PRO A 43 -4.17 17.02 -7.84
N GLN A 44 -3.35 16.77 -8.87
CA GLN A 44 -3.23 15.43 -9.48
C GLN A 44 -2.71 14.39 -8.49
N LEU A 45 -1.81 14.77 -7.58
CA LEU A 45 -1.35 13.89 -6.52
C LEU A 45 -2.49 13.52 -5.56
N VAL A 46 -3.30 14.50 -5.15
CA VAL A 46 -4.47 14.27 -4.27
C VAL A 46 -5.46 13.34 -4.95
N ASP A 47 -5.79 13.58 -6.23
CA ASP A 47 -6.71 12.74 -7.01
C ASP A 47 -6.18 11.30 -7.13
N TYR A 48 -4.89 11.13 -7.36
CA TYR A 48 -4.26 9.81 -7.41
C TYR A 48 -4.35 9.09 -6.07
N LEU A 49 -4.09 9.79 -4.96
CA LEU A 49 -4.16 9.20 -3.62
C LEU A 49 -5.58 8.75 -3.31
N ASP A 50 -6.58 9.60 -3.53
CA ASP A 50 -8.00 9.25 -3.31
C ASP A 50 -8.41 8.00 -4.12
N ALA A 51 -8.11 7.99 -5.42
CA ALA A 51 -8.38 6.86 -6.29
C ALA A 51 -7.63 5.58 -5.87
N SER A 52 -6.43 5.70 -5.30
CA SER A 52 -5.64 4.57 -4.80
C SER A 52 -6.22 4.01 -3.50
N PHE A 53 -6.63 4.87 -2.56
CA PHE A 53 -7.31 4.45 -1.33
C PHE A 53 -8.63 3.74 -1.64
N ALA A 54 -9.43 4.25 -2.59
CA ALA A 54 -10.68 3.61 -3.02
C ALA A 54 -10.50 2.19 -3.57
N LYS A 55 -9.29 1.85 -4.07
CA LYS A 55 -8.92 0.52 -4.57
C LYS A 55 -8.23 -0.36 -3.52
N GLY A 56 -8.04 0.12 -2.29
CA GLY A 56 -7.27 -0.57 -1.26
C GLY A 56 -5.75 -0.52 -1.47
N GLN A 57 -5.27 0.42 -2.30
CA GLN A 57 -3.86 0.63 -2.66
C GLN A 57 -3.27 1.88 -1.98
N GLY A 58 -3.85 2.28 -0.84
CA GLY A 58 -3.50 3.50 -0.13
C GLY A 58 -2.04 3.54 0.36
N GLY A 59 -1.53 4.75 0.58
CA GLY A 59 -0.17 5.02 1.08
C GLY A 59 -0.09 6.40 1.74
N LEU A 60 1.11 6.80 2.17
CA LEU A 60 1.41 8.05 2.94
C LEU A 60 0.81 8.12 4.35
N PHE A 61 -0.42 7.63 4.54
CA PHE A 61 -1.08 7.46 5.82
C PHE A 61 -1.88 6.16 5.79
N ALA A 62 -2.18 5.60 6.96
CA ALA A 62 -3.14 4.51 7.05
C ALA A 62 -4.53 5.09 7.33
N PHE A 63 -5.54 4.57 6.64
CA PHE A 63 -6.93 4.94 6.85
C PHE A 63 -7.77 3.69 7.07
N GLY A 64 -8.60 3.69 8.10
CA GLY A 64 -9.44 2.55 8.44
C GLY A 64 -10.59 2.94 9.36
N SER A 65 -11.51 2.01 9.60
CA SER A 65 -12.62 2.21 10.54
C SER A 65 -12.38 1.47 11.84
N GLY A 66 -12.74 2.09 12.95
CA GLY A 66 -12.68 1.49 14.29
C GLY A 66 -13.76 2.02 15.21
N ALA A 67 -14.00 1.31 16.32
CA ALA A 67 -14.95 1.76 17.32
C ALA A 67 -14.46 3.06 17.96
N ASP A 68 -15.33 4.07 18.08
CA ASP A 68 -14.98 5.34 18.73
C ASP A 68 -14.58 5.10 20.19
N PHE A 69 -13.42 5.61 20.58
CA PHE A 69 -12.92 5.54 21.95
C PHE A 69 -13.85 6.17 22.98
N LYS A 70 -14.69 7.13 22.58
CA LYS A 70 -15.69 7.77 23.44
C LYS A 70 -17.04 7.04 23.42
N ASN A 71 -17.30 6.24 22.40
CA ASN A 71 -18.56 5.50 22.24
C ASN A 71 -18.35 4.23 21.40
N ALA A 72 -18.09 3.10 22.06
CA ALA A 72 -17.81 1.83 21.40
C ALA A 72 -18.97 1.27 20.53
N LYS A 73 -20.18 1.85 20.61
CA LYS A 73 -21.30 1.50 19.72
C LYS A 73 -21.24 2.21 18.36
N MET A 74 -20.36 3.19 18.20
CA MET A 74 -20.17 3.96 16.97
C MET A 74 -18.88 3.54 16.28
N GLN A 75 -18.92 3.45 14.96
CA GLN A 75 -17.74 3.30 14.11
C GLN A 75 -17.37 4.66 13.52
N ILE A 76 -16.09 5.02 13.59
CA ILE A 76 -15.55 6.24 12.99
C ILE A 76 -14.36 5.92 12.11
N GLY A 77 -14.04 6.84 11.20
CA GLY A 77 -12.80 6.79 10.44
C GLY A 77 -11.62 7.22 11.31
N TYR A 78 -10.52 6.49 11.20
CA TYR A 78 -9.23 6.81 11.79
C TYR A 78 -8.20 7.04 10.69
N ALA A 79 -7.42 8.10 10.84
CA ALA A 79 -6.21 8.34 10.06
C ALA A 79 -5.01 8.19 10.98
N PHE A 80 -4.01 7.42 10.55
CA PHE A 80 -2.76 7.20 11.27
C PHE A 80 -1.58 7.56 10.39
N GLN A 81 -0.46 7.93 11.01
CA GLN A 81 0.79 8.15 10.31
C GLN A 81 1.19 6.92 9.48
N GLY A 82 1.76 7.16 8.30
CA GLY A 82 2.32 6.13 7.44
C GLY A 82 3.44 6.72 6.58
N GLY A 83 3.74 6.06 5.47
CA GLY A 83 4.62 6.62 4.44
C GLY A 83 6.12 6.49 4.70
N LEU A 84 6.55 5.92 5.83
CA LEU A 84 7.94 5.54 6.04
C LEU A 84 8.23 4.19 5.36
N GLY A 85 9.39 4.10 4.72
CA GLY A 85 9.90 2.83 4.17
C GLY A 85 10.82 2.06 5.13
N LEU A 86 11.38 2.73 6.13
CA LEU A 86 12.10 2.12 7.25
C LEU A 86 11.17 2.02 8.49
N PRO A 87 11.44 1.09 9.42
CA PRO A 87 10.46 0.69 10.44
C PRO A 87 9.93 1.79 11.35
N THR A 88 10.76 2.75 11.76
CA THR A 88 10.39 3.83 12.69
C THR A 88 11.09 5.13 12.32
N PRO A 89 10.65 6.29 12.86
CA PRO A 89 11.34 7.56 12.67
C PRO A 89 12.82 7.53 13.09
N ASP A 90 13.17 6.72 14.10
CA ASP A 90 14.54 6.62 14.62
C ASP A 90 15.54 6.14 13.55
N TYR A 91 15.11 5.31 12.60
CA TYR A 91 15.96 4.87 11.49
C TYR A 91 16.44 6.03 10.61
N TYR A 92 15.69 7.13 10.59
CA TYR A 92 16.00 8.33 9.83
C TYR A 92 16.84 9.34 10.61
N THR A 93 16.82 9.29 11.95
CA THR A 93 17.41 10.34 12.81
C THR A 93 18.59 9.87 13.64
N GLN A 94 18.61 8.61 14.09
CA GLN A 94 19.60 8.14 15.05
C GLN A 94 20.92 7.72 14.37
N PRO A 95 22.09 8.00 14.99
CA PRO A 95 23.40 7.68 14.43
C PRO A 95 23.65 6.18 14.22
N GLU A 96 23.14 5.31 15.11
CA GLU A 96 23.33 3.85 15.04
C GLU A 96 22.72 3.22 13.78
N HIS A 97 21.75 3.89 13.16
CA HIS A 97 21.10 3.43 11.93
C HIS A 97 21.74 3.99 10.65
N ALA A 98 22.81 4.80 10.77
CA ALA A 98 23.40 5.49 9.61
C ALA A 98 23.79 4.56 8.47
N LYS A 99 24.45 3.43 8.78
CA LYS A 99 24.88 2.45 7.77
C LYS A 99 23.70 1.80 7.03
N LEU A 100 22.61 1.52 7.74
CA LEU A 100 21.41 0.92 7.12
C LEU A 100 20.68 1.97 6.26
N ARG A 101 20.55 3.20 6.76
CA ARG A 101 19.94 4.30 6.01
C ARG A 101 20.71 4.61 4.73
N GLU A 102 22.04 4.52 4.75
CA GLU A 102 22.89 4.68 3.55
C GLU A 102 22.61 3.61 2.49
N GLN A 103 22.31 2.36 2.88
CA GLN A 103 21.99 1.28 1.94
C GLN A 103 20.56 1.36 1.36
N TYR A 104 19.69 2.16 2.00
CA TYR A 104 18.30 2.32 1.60
C TYR A 104 18.09 3.45 0.58
N LEU A 105 18.92 4.50 0.62
CA LEU A 105 18.87 5.66 -0.27
C LEU A 105 19.57 5.39 -1.60
#